data_AF-A0A7C4EUC9-F1
#
_entry.id   AF-A0A7C4EUC9-F1
#
_cell.length_a   1.000
_cell.length_b   1.000
_cell.length_c   1.000
_cell.angle_alpha   90.00
_cell.angle_beta   90.00
_cell.angle_gamma   90.00
#
_symmetry.space_group_name_H-M   'P 1'
#
loop_
_entity.id
_entity.type
_entity.pdbx_description
1 polymer ?
#
loop_
_entity_poly.entity_id
_entity_poly.type
_entity_poly.pdbx_seq_one_letter_code
_entity_poly.pdbx_strand_id
1 'polypeptide(L)'
;MAQKSSDLVRVDNVILVGVVHYRIEFAVLVRKVISQERPDCVCVELPHALSSYVAEAVRGLPYHSVIIHQAASNQASVLIIEGSDGIVEGARSALEQNLPLWMVDPIPERAPAFFDAV
;
A
#
# COMPACT_ATOMS: atom_id res chain seq x y z
N MET A 1 21.34 15.74 23.06
CA MET A 1 20.40 16.06 21.98
C MET A 1 20.05 14.75 21.29
N ALA A 2 18.85 14.22 21.52
CA ALA A 2 18.44 12.98 20.87
C ALA A 2 18.25 13.25 19.37
N GLN A 3 19.03 12.57 18.54
CA GLN A 3 18.78 12.47 17.11
C GLN A 3 17.37 11.90 16.97
N LYS A 4 16.41 12.72 16.51
CA LYS A 4 15.07 12.23 16.17
C LYS A 4 15.27 11.21 15.06
N SER A 5 15.22 9.94 15.40
CA SER A 5 15.02 8.88 14.42
C SER A 5 13.67 9.19 13.77
N SER A 6 13.67 9.79 12.59
CA SER A 6 12.43 9.94 11.83
C SER A 6 12.15 8.59 11.18
N ASP A 7 10.95 8.04 11.38
CA ASP A 7 10.46 6.83 10.71
C ASP A 7 10.30 7.01 9.17
N LEU A 8 10.86 8.10 8.62
CA LEU A 8 10.72 8.57 7.26
C LEU A 8 12.12 8.80 6.68
N VAL A 9 12.30 8.41 5.42
CA VAL A 9 13.47 8.77 4.63
C VAL A 9 13.06 9.87 3.65
N ARG A 10 13.84 10.96 3.58
CA ARG A 10 13.57 12.08 2.67
C ARG A 10 14.72 12.23 1.68
N VAL A 11 14.36 12.32 0.41
CA VAL A 11 15.30 12.58 -0.68
C VAL A 11 14.68 13.67 -1.55
N ASP A 12 15.26 14.87 -1.52
CA ASP A 12 14.72 16.06 -2.19
C ASP A 12 13.23 16.30 -1.88
N ASN A 13 12.36 16.22 -2.89
CA ASN A 13 10.91 16.38 -2.79
C ASN A 13 10.16 15.05 -2.62
N VAL A 14 10.86 13.96 -2.33
CA VAL A 14 10.30 12.61 -2.15
C VAL A 14 10.40 12.19 -0.69
N ILE A 15 9.28 11.67 -0.16
CA ILE A 15 9.19 11.11 1.19
C ILE A 15 8.90 9.61 1.05
N LEU A 16 9.81 8.80 1.56
CA LEU A 16 9.69 7.35 1.62
C LEU A 16 9.21 6.95 3.01
N VAL A 17 8.12 6.18 3.05
CA VAL A 17 7.56 5.62 4.28
C VAL A 17 7.71 4.12 4.21
N GLY A 18 8.54 3.55 5.08
CA GLY A 18 8.66 2.09 5.20
C GLY A 18 7.40 1.54 5.85
N VAL A 19 6.83 0.48 5.28
CA VAL A 19 5.61 -0.17 5.79
C VAL A 19 5.88 -1.65 6.04
N VAL A 20 5.41 -2.14 7.19
CA VAL A 20 5.20 -3.58 7.39
C VAL A 20 3.73 -3.88 7.10
N HIS A 21 3.48 -4.83 6.20
CA HIS A 21 2.12 -5.21 5.80
C HIS A 21 1.25 -5.59 7.00
N TYR A 22 -0.03 -5.24 6.92
CA TYR A 22 -1.08 -5.59 7.91
C TYR A 22 -0.80 -5.13 9.34
N ARG A 23 -0.13 -3.98 9.49
CA ARG A 23 0.20 -3.37 10.79
C ARG A 23 -0.38 -1.97 10.87
N ILE A 24 -1.42 -1.83 11.70
CA ILE A 24 -2.20 -0.60 11.85
C ILE A 24 -1.36 0.62 12.20
N GLU A 25 -0.24 0.43 12.91
CA GLU A 25 0.69 1.49 13.28
C GLU A 25 1.25 2.20 12.02
N PHE A 26 1.45 1.46 10.94
CA PHE A 26 1.94 2.00 9.67
C PHE A 26 0.83 2.68 8.87
N ALA A 27 -0.42 2.18 8.91
CA ALA A 27 -1.56 2.91 8.38
C ALA A 27 -1.73 4.28 9.06
N VAL A 28 -1.64 4.33 10.40
CA VAL A 28 -1.69 5.59 11.14
C VAL A 28 -0.54 6.52 10.74
N LEU A 29 0.69 6.00 10.61
CA LEU A 29 1.85 6.77 10.16
C LEU A 29 1.64 7.35 8.75
N VAL A 30 1.24 6.52 7.78
CA VAL A 30 1.03 6.95 6.38
C VAL A 30 -0.04 8.02 6.29
N ARG A 31 -1.19 7.82 6.95
CA ARG A 31 -2.26 8.83 6.99
C ARG A 31 -1.79 10.16 7.56
N LYS A 32 -1.01 10.10 8.66
CA LYS A 32 -0.44 11.29 9.29
C LYS A 32 0.53 12.01 8.35
N VAL A 33 1.42 11.28 7.68
CA VAL A 33 2.38 11.84 6.72
C VAL A 33 1.66 12.54 5.58
N ILE A 34 0.70 11.88 4.93
CA ILE A 34 -0.05 12.47 3.81
C ILE A 34 -0.78 13.75 4.26
N SER A 35 -1.43 13.72 5.43
CA SER A 35 -2.16 14.88 5.95
C SER A 35 -1.26 16.08 6.29
N GLN A 36 -0.04 15.82 6.78
CA GLN A 36 0.90 16.85 7.20
C GLN A 36 1.70 17.42 6.03
N GLU A 37 2.15 16.56 5.13
CA GLU A 37 3.05 16.92 4.03
C GLU A 37 2.29 17.38 2.79
N ARG A 38 1.02 16.97 2.63
CA ARG A 38 0.15 17.34 1.51
C ARG A 38 0.84 17.16 0.15
N PRO A 39 1.27 15.93 -0.18
CA PRO A 39 2.02 15.70 -1.41
C PRO A 39 1.14 15.90 -2.64
N ASP A 40 1.78 16.24 -3.77
CA ASP A 40 1.09 16.39 -5.07
C ASP A 40 0.65 15.04 -5.67
N CYS A 41 1.21 13.92 -5.20
CA CYS A 41 0.84 12.55 -5.60
C CYS A 41 1.24 11.53 -4.53
N VAL A 42 0.69 10.32 -4.63
CA VAL A 42 1.03 9.18 -3.76
C VAL A 42 1.40 7.98 -4.62
N CYS A 43 2.54 7.35 -4.30
CA CYS A 43 2.98 6.11 -4.92
C CYS A 43 2.91 4.98 -3.89
N VAL A 44 2.41 3.81 -4.30
CA VAL A 44 2.25 2.64 -3.41
C VAL A 44 2.83 1.38 -4.05
N GLU A 45 3.37 0.51 -3.20
CA GLU A 45 3.86 -0.84 -3.54
C GLU A 45 2.67 -1.79 -3.77
N LEU A 46 1.92 -1.52 -4.85
CA LEU A 46 0.85 -2.39 -5.35
C LEU A 46 1.06 -2.60 -6.85
N PRO A 47 0.59 -3.75 -7.39
CA PRO A 47 0.82 -4.10 -8.78
C PRO A 47 0.03 -3.19 -9.73
N HIS A 48 0.75 -2.49 -10.63
CA HIS A 48 0.15 -1.57 -11.60
C HIS A 48 -0.98 -2.19 -12.43
N ALA A 49 -0.78 -3.45 -12.84
CA ALA A 49 -1.71 -4.19 -13.68
C ALA A 49 -3.05 -4.51 -12.99
N LEU A 50 -3.13 -4.46 -11.65
CA LEU A 50 -4.37 -4.68 -10.89
C LEU A 50 -5.01 -3.37 -10.43
N SER A 51 -4.58 -2.23 -10.97
CA SER A 51 -4.96 -0.91 -10.45
C SER A 51 -6.46 -0.64 -10.38
N SER A 52 -7.23 -1.09 -11.37
CA SER A 52 -8.70 -0.97 -11.35
C SER A 52 -9.32 -1.77 -10.20
N TYR A 53 -8.91 -3.02 -10.03
CA TYR A 53 -9.40 -3.92 -8.97
C TYR A 53 -9.00 -3.43 -7.58
N VAL A 54 -7.76 -2.97 -7.43
CA VAL A 54 -7.27 -2.37 -6.18
C VAL A 54 -8.06 -1.11 -5.84
N ALA A 55 -8.27 -0.21 -6.81
CA ALA A 55 -9.02 1.02 -6.55
C ALA A 55 -10.49 0.75 -6.20
N GLU A 56 -11.12 -0.26 -6.81
CA GLU A 56 -12.45 -0.72 -6.44
C GLU A 56 -12.49 -1.25 -5.00
N ALA A 57 -11.58 -2.17 -4.66
CA ALA A 57 -11.47 -2.74 -3.32
C ALA A 57 -11.20 -1.69 -2.23
N VAL A 58 -10.31 -0.73 -2.51
CA VAL A 58 -9.99 0.36 -1.58
C VAL A 58 -11.20 1.26 -1.32
N ARG A 59 -12.01 1.56 -2.36
CA ARG A 59 -13.26 2.32 -2.18
C ARG A 59 -14.31 1.53 -1.38
N GLY A 60 -14.24 0.21 -1.39
CA GLY A 60 -15.10 -0.69 -0.62
C GLY A 60 -14.77 -0.79 0.86
N LEU A 61 -13.66 -0.20 1.32
CA LEU A 61 -13.31 -0.20 2.74
C LEU A 61 -14.43 0.44 3.59
N PRO A 62 -14.75 -0.11 4.79
CA PRO A 62 -13.91 -1.01 5.60
C PRO A 62 -14.07 -2.51 5.31
N TYR A 63 -14.80 -2.92 4.27
CA TYR A 63 -14.93 -4.34 3.93
C TYR A 63 -13.63 -4.88 3.31
N HIS A 64 -13.10 -5.96 3.90
CA HIS A 64 -11.96 -6.69 3.35
C HIS A 64 -12.28 -7.25 1.96
N SER A 65 -11.34 -7.09 1.05
CA SER A 65 -11.45 -7.63 -0.31
C SER A 65 -10.26 -8.54 -0.62
N VAL A 66 -10.50 -9.54 -1.46
CA VAL A 66 -9.49 -10.49 -1.92
C VAL A 66 -9.47 -10.43 -3.45
N ILE A 67 -8.32 -10.09 -4.01
CA ILE A 67 -8.09 -10.08 -5.46
C ILE A 67 -7.28 -11.33 -5.79
N ILE A 68 -7.87 -12.21 -6.60
CA ILE A 68 -7.22 -13.44 -7.08
C ILE A 68 -6.79 -13.22 -8.52
N HIS A 69 -5.51 -13.43 -8.81
CA HIS A 69 -4.97 -13.33 -10.16
C HIS A 69 -4.04 -14.50 -10.48
N GLN A 70 -3.83 -14.77 -11.78
CA GLN A 70 -2.85 -15.76 -12.20
C GLN A 70 -1.45 -15.18 -12.09
N ALA A 71 -0.53 -15.94 -11.49
CA ALA A 71 0.90 -15.70 -11.53
C ALA A 71 1.55 -16.49 -12.68
N ALA A 72 2.80 -16.14 -13.03
CA ALA A 72 3.53 -16.69 -14.17
C ALA A 72 3.68 -18.23 -14.15
N SER A 73 3.50 -18.88 -12.99
CA SER A 73 3.65 -20.33 -12.77
C SER A 73 2.33 -21.12 -12.77
N ASN A 74 1.24 -20.57 -13.31
CA ASN A 74 -0.11 -21.18 -13.25
C ASN A 74 -0.65 -21.35 -11.82
N GLN A 75 -0.02 -20.68 -10.85
CA GLN A 75 -0.46 -20.60 -9.46
C GLN A 75 -1.33 -19.36 -9.28
N ALA A 76 -2.42 -19.50 -8.52
CA ALA A 76 -3.21 -18.34 -8.10
C ALA A 76 -2.42 -17.56 -7.04
N SER A 77 -2.25 -16.26 -7.28
CA SER A 77 -1.74 -15.31 -6.30
C SER A 77 -2.90 -14.51 -5.72
N VAL A 78 -2.74 -14.15 -4.45
CA VAL A 78 -3.77 -13.48 -3.66
C VAL A 78 -3.23 -12.16 -3.14
N LEU A 79 -3.96 -11.09 -3.42
CA LEU A 79 -3.76 -9.78 -2.83
C LEU A 79 -4.93 -9.47 -1.90
N ILE A 80 -4.64 -9.24 -0.62
CA ILE A 80 -5.61 -8.88 0.40
C ILE A 80 -5.63 -7.35 0.53
N ILE A 81 -6.81 -6.75 0.40
CA ILE A 81 -7.03 -5.32 0.62
C ILE A 81 -7.78 -5.15 1.94
N GLU A 82 -7.12 -4.52 2.91
CA GLU A 82 -7.66 -4.30 4.24
C GLU A 82 -7.15 -3.00 4.88
N GLY A 83 -7.86 -2.50 5.89
CA GLY A 83 -7.62 -1.17 6.44
C GLY A 83 -6.42 -1.05 7.39
N SER A 84 -5.82 -2.15 7.84
CA SER A 84 -4.65 -2.08 8.73
C SER A 84 -3.32 -1.92 7.99
N ASP A 85 -3.30 -2.07 6.67
CA ASP A 85 -2.08 -1.99 5.88
C ASP A 85 -1.75 -0.54 5.48
N GLY A 86 -0.51 -0.11 5.74
CA GLY A 86 -0.04 1.24 5.41
C GLY A 86 -0.02 1.56 3.91
N ILE A 87 0.22 0.56 3.07
CA ILE A 87 0.22 0.71 1.60
C ILE A 87 -1.22 0.92 1.11
N VAL A 88 -2.16 0.12 1.64
CA VAL A 88 -3.60 0.28 1.35
C VAL A 88 -4.10 1.63 1.86
N GLU A 89 -3.65 2.06 3.04
CA GLU A 89 -3.98 3.37 3.60
C GLU A 89 -3.46 4.52 2.73
N GLY A 90 -2.27 4.39 2.14
CA GLY A 90 -1.74 5.35 1.17
C GLY A 90 -2.65 5.48 -0.05
N ALA A 91 -3.07 4.35 -0.61
CA ALA A 91 -4.02 4.32 -1.72
C ALA A 91 -5.37 4.94 -1.35
N ARG A 92 -5.92 4.58 -0.18
CA ARG A 92 -7.19 5.13 0.33
C ARG A 92 -7.12 6.64 0.51
N SER A 93 -6.07 7.11 1.19
CA SER A 93 -5.83 8.53 1.43
C SER A 93 -5.71 9.33 0.13
N ALA A 94 -5.03 8.78 -0.89
CA ALA A 94 -4.92 9.42 -2.20
C ALA A 94 -6.28 9.55 -2.89
N LEU A 95 -7.07 8.46 -2.93
CA LEU A 95 -8.39 8.46 -3.54
C LEU A 95 -9.37 9.41 -2.84
N GLU A 96 -9.39 9.42 -1.50
CA GLU A 96 -10.26 10.30 -0.72
C GLU A 96 -9.92 11.79 -0.90
N GLN A 97 -8.65 12.11 -1.09
CA GLN A 97 -8.16 13.48 -1.27
C GLN A 97 -8.08 13.91 -2.74
N ASN A 98 -8.50 13.05 -3.68
CA ASN A 98 -8.34 13.25 -5.12
C ASN A 98 -6.89 13.54 -5.54
N LEU A 99 -5.93 12.92 -4.87
CA LEU A 99 -4.53 12.96 -5.27
C LEU A 99 -4.26 11.92 -6.36
N PRO A 100 -3.39 12.21 -7.34
CA PRO A 100 -2.86 11.21 -8.26
C PRO A 100 -2.26 10.03 -7.49
N LEU A 101 -2.77 8.82 -7.77
CA LEU A 101 -2.32 7.56 -7.19
C LEU A 101 -1.56 6.75 -8.24
N TRP A 102 -0.32 6.38 -7.92
CA TRP A 102 0.53 5.53 -8.75
C TRP A 102 0.83 4.21 -8.05
N MET A 103 0.50 3.11 -8.73
CA MET A 103 0.88 1.76 -8.32
C MET A 103 2.14 1.39 -9.11
N VAL A 104 3.26 1.21 -8.40
CA VAL A 104 4.59 1.20 -9.03
C VAL A 104 5.23 -0.18 -9.10
N ASP A 105 4.59 -1.20 -8.50
CA ASP A 105 5.15 -2.54 -8.44
C ASP A 105 4.73 -3.37 -9.67
N PRO A 106 5.58 -4.29 -10.18
CA PRO A 106 5.13 -5.29 -11.15
C PRO A 106 4.14 -6.27 -10.51
N ILE A 107 3.48 -7.09 -11.33
CA ILE A 107 2.73 -8.24 -10.80
C ILE A 107 3.72 -9.18 -10.10
N PRO A 108 3.52 -9.54 -8.83
CA PRO A 108 4.37 -10.52 -8.17
C PRO A 108 4.29 -11.86 -8.90
N GLU A 109 5.45 -12.38 -9.30
CA GLU A 109 5.56 -13.67 -10.00
C GLU A 109 5.23 -14.87 -9.12
N ARG A 110 5.26 -14.67 -7.79
CA ARG A 110 5.01 -15.70 -6.78
C ARG A 110 3.99 -15.18 -5.78
N ALA A 111 3.05 -16.04 -5.39
CA ALA A 111 2.17 -15.74 -4.28
C ALA A 111 3.03 -15.46 -3.03
N PRO A 112 2.74 -14.40 -2.26
CA PRO A 112 3.40 -14.20 -0.97
C PRO A 112 3.26 -15.47 -0.13
N ALA A 113 4.37 -15.90 0.47
CA ALA A 113 4.43 -17.12 1.26
C ALA A 113 3.71 -16.92 2.61
N PHE A 114 2.38 -16.82 2.58
CA PHE A 114 1.56 -16.68 3.79
C PHE A 114 1.31 -18.00 4.52
N PHE A 115 1.87 -19.11 4.01
CA PHE A 115 1.79 -20.41 4.65
C PHE A 115 3.17 -21.07 4.66
N ASP A 116 3.98 -20.76 5.67
CA ASP A 116 4.75 -21.83 6.28
C ASP A 116 3.72 -22.68 7.04
N ALA A 117 3.38 -23.82 6.45
CA ALA A 117 2.51 -24.80 7.07
C ALA A 117 3.14 -25.22 8.41
N VAL A 118 2.43 -24.97 9.50
CA VAL A 118 2.64 -25.66 10.77
C VAL A 118 2.14 -27.09 10.65
#